data_AF-A0A3C1FM08-F1
#
_entry.id   AF-A0A3C1FM08-F1
#
_cell.length_a   1.000
_cell.length_b   1.000
_cell.length_c   1.000
_cell.angle_alpha   90.00
_cell.angle_beta   90.00
_cell.angle_gamma   90.00
#
_symmetry.space_group_name_H-M   'P 1'
#
loop_
_entity.id
_entity.type
_entity.pdbx_description
1 polymer ?
#
loop_
_entity_poly.entity_id
_entity_poly.type
_entity_poly.pdbx_seq_one_letter_code
_entity_poly.pdbx_strand_id
1 'polypeptide(L)'
;VPIGHTVNANIAMVTGFSVHPDAQVAKDRGMDGFRFFGYALGHHYIFGEHKPGRTDIWKNFEQARAALPEEGEARGIGTPDQLRNHLRGFQEAGVDQVAFIQQGGKNKHEHICEALELFAREVKPEFSEFEAEREKKKNEELAPFIEKALARKKFMKALTDEEIPDVIALGRQITDEGSGAVQEEPEQRSGSGISIVRNDPTRAAE
;
A
#
# COMPACT_ATOMS: atom_id res chain seq x y z
N VAL A 1 15.71 9.03 18.35
CA VAL A 1 15.51 10.37 17.75
C VAL A 1 14.94 10.19 16.35
N PRO A 2 14.13 11.11 15.81
CA PRO A 2 13.52 10.95 14.49
C PRO A 2 14.56 10.74 13.38
N ILE A 3 14.31 9.78 12.49
CA ILE A 3 15.22 9.46 11.37
C ILE A 3 15.10 10.53 10.26
N GLY A 4 13.87 10.94 9.93
CA GLY A 4 13.61 11.99 8.93
C GLY A 4 13.91 13.42 9.42
N HIS A 5 13.68 14.39 8.53
CA HIS A 5 13.79 15.82 8.81
C HIS A 5 12.53 16.39 9.48
N THR A 6 11.39 15.72 9.32
CA THR A 6 10.10 16.05 9.93
C THR A 6 9.55 14.84 10.66
N VAL A 7 8.60 15.06 11.58
CA VAL A 7 7.91 13.99 12.30
C VAL A 7 6.49 13.89 11.76
N ASN A 8 6.14 12.71 11.25
CA ASN A 8 4.76 12.30 11.08
C ASN A 8 4.39 11.41 12.28
N ALA A 9 3.50 11.92 13.14
CA ALA A 9 3.06 11.20 14.34
C ALA A 9 1.75 10.43 14.11
N ASN A 10 1.28 10.30 12.86
CA ASN A 10 0.05 9.60 12.54
C ASN A 10 0.22 8.09 12.56
N ILE A 11 -0.78 7.42 13.10
CA ILE A 11 -0.88 5.97 13.20
C ILE A 11 -1.89 5.50 12.15
N ALA A 12 -1.44 4.61 11.26
CA ALA A 12 -2.27 3.96 10.28
C ALA A 12 -2.51 2.50 10.67
N MET A 13 -3.76 2.05 10.64
CA MET A 13 -4.14 0.66 10.86
C MET A 13 -4.75 0.05 9.61
N VAL A 14 -4.43 -1.21 9.38
CA VAL A 14 -5.00 -1.99 8.28
C VAL A 14 -6.13 -2.86 8.82
N THR A 15 -7.25 -2.90 8.12
CA THR A 15 -8.39 -3.76 8.48
C THR A 15 -9.07 -4.32 7.23
N GLY A 16 -9.87 -5.37 7.41
CA GLY A 16 -10.70 -5.90 6.33
C GLY A 16 -11.78 -4.90 5.94
N PHE A 17 -12.34 -5.06 4.74
CA PHE A 17 -13.44 -4.23 4.30
C PHE A 17 -14.42 -5.09 3.50
N SER A 18 -15.70 -4.84 3.73
CA SER A 18 -16.84 -5.26 2.91
C SER A 18 -18.08 -4.80 3.67
N VAL A 19 -18.84 -3.89 3.08
CA VAL A 19 -19.99 -3.26 3.75
C VAL A 19 -21.25 -3.57 2.97
N HIS A 20 -22.27 -4.02 3.69
CA HIS A 20 -23.59 -4.28 3.12
C HIS A 20 -24.68 -4.11 4.20
N PRO A 21 -25.92 -3.71 3.87
CA PRO A 21 -26.99 -3.59 4.87
C PRO A 21 -27.28 -4.90 5.62
N ASP A 22 -27.01 -6.04 4.98
CA ASP A 22 -27.03 -7.38 5.56
C ASP A 22 -25.60 -7.86 5.87
N ALA A 23 -25.35 -8.17 7.14
CA ALA A 23 -24.06 -8.64 7.65
C ALA A 23 -23.59 -9.96 7.00
N GLN A 24 -24.51 -10.88 6.71
CA GLN A 24 -24.14 -12.16 6.11
C GLN A 24 -23.68 -11.95 4.67
N VAL A 25 -24.37 -11.08 3.93
CA VAL A 25 -23.96 -10.72 2.57
C VAL A 25 -22.60 -10.00 2.57
N ALA A 26 -22.33 -9.11 3.54
CA ALA A 26 -21.02 -8.49 3.69
C ALA A 26 -19.91 -9.56 3.90
N LYS A 27 -20.18 -10.55 4.76
CA LYS A 27 -19.29 -11.68 5.03
C LYS A 27 -19.06 -12.54 3.79
N ASP A 28 -20.13 -12.96 3.12
CA ASP A 28 -20.05 -13.81 1.92
C ASP A 28 -19.28 -13.14 0.78
N ARG A 29 -19.39 -11.81 0.67
CA ARG A 29 -18.71 -11.02 -0.37
C ARG A 29 -17.26 -10.68 -0.06
N GLY A 30 -16.88 -10.58 1.21
CA GLY A 30 -15.58 -10.02 1.62
C GLY A 30 -14.64 -10.99 2.34
N MET A 31 -15.19 -11.95 3.09
CA MET A 31 -14.43 -12.75 4.05
C MET A 31 -13.39 -13.64 3.38
N ASP A 32 -13.75 -14.31 2.28
CA ASP A 32 -12.80 -15.15 1.55
C ASP A 32 -11.68 -14.33 0.91
N GLY A 33 -11.96 -13.10 0.46
CA GLY A 33 -10.92 -12.18 -0.01
C GLY A 33 -9.95 -11.78 1.10
N PHE A 34 -10.45 -11.49 2.30
CA PHE A 34 -9.62 -11.17 3.47
C PHE A 34 -8.78 -12.37 3.94
N ARG A 35 -9.39 -13.56 4.03
CA ARG A 35 -8.68 -14.80 4.37
C ARG A 35 -7.61 -15.16 3.33
N PHE A 36 -7.92 -14.96 2.05
CA PHE A 36 -6.95 -15.12 0.98
C PHE A 36 -5.77 -14.18 1.13
N PHE A 37 -5.99 -12.91 1.51
CA PHE A 37 -4.89 -11.96 1.75
C PHE A 37 -3.93 -12.49 2.83
N GLY A 38 -4.45 -12.98 3.96
CA GLY A 38 -3.64 -13.61 5.00
C GLY A 38 -2.88 -14.86 4.52
N TYR A 39 -3.55 -15.74 3.77
CA TYR A 39 -2.92 -16.92 3.16
C TYR A 39 -1.79 -16.53 2.19
N ALA A 40 -2.01 -15.52 1.35
CA ALA A 40 -1.05 -15.05 0.36
C ALA A 40 0.18 -14.42 1.04
N LEU A 41 0.02 -13.71 2.17
CA LEU A 41 1.15 -13.24 2.98
C LEU A 41 1.98 -14.42 3.49
N GLY A 42 1.33 -15.43 4.07
CA GLY A 42 2.02 -16.65 4.52
C GLY A 42 2.74 -17.37 3.38
N HIS A 43 2.12 -17.43 2.20
CA HIS A 43 2.75 -18.01 1.01
C HIS A 43 4.01 -17.23 0.59
N HIS A 44 3.96 -15.91 0.47
CA HIS A 44 5.10 -15.14 -0.02
C HIS A 44 6.22 -14.95 1.00
N TYR A 45 5.90 -14.90 2.30
CA TYR A 45 6.87 -14.52 3.34
C TYR A 45 7.25 -15.66 4.29
N ILE A 46 6.52 -16.78 4.30
CA ILE A 46 6.69 -17.81 5.34
C ILE A 46 6.90 -19.20 4.76
N PHE A 47 5.90 -19.78 4.11
CA PHE A 47 5.88 -21.21 3.80
C PHE A 47 5.85 -21.55 2.30
N GLY A 48 5.59 -20.57 1.44
CA GLY A 48 5.32 -20.85 0.03
C GLY A 48 6.56 -20.81 -0.84
N GLU A 49 6.47 -21.53 -1.95
CA GLU A 49 7.34 -21.40 -3.11
C GLU A 49 6.44 -21.07 -4.30
N HIS A 50 6.83 -20.09 -5.13
CA HIS A 50 6.08 -19.75 -6.34
C HIS A 50 6.99 -19.63 -7.55
N LYS A 51 6.47 -20.12 -8.66
CA LYS A 51 6.96 -19.85 -10.00
C LYS A 51 6.15 -18.69 -10.60
N PRO A 52 6.77 -17.52 -10.88
CA PRO A 52 6.09 -16.38 -11.49
C PRO A 52 5.34 -16.76 -12.76
N GLY A 53 4.09 -16.29 -12.88
CA GLY A 53 3.21 -16.59 -14.02
C GLY A 53 2.77 -18.05 -14.15
N ARG A 54 3.01 -18.90 -13.15
CA ARG A 54 2.60 -20.32 -13.14
C ARG A 54 1.89 -20.76 -11.86
N THR A 55 2.28 -20.22 -10.72
CA THR A 55 1.67 -20.61 -9.42
C THR A 55 0.34 -19.90 -9.24
N ASP A 56 -0.74 -20.67 -9.10
CA ASP A 56 -2.07 -20.16 -8.80
C ASP A 56 -2.32 -20.20 -7.29
N ILE A 57 -2.02 -19.08 -6.63
CA ILE A 57 -2.14 -18.95 -5.18
C ILE A 57 -3.62 -18.98 -4.75
N TRP A 58 -4.54 -18.49 -5.59
CA TRP A 58 -5.97 -18.55 -5.29
C TRP A 58 -6.46 -19.99 -5.23
N LYS A 59 -6.10 -20.81 -6.22
CA LYS A 59 -6.44 -22.23 -6.22
C LYS A 59 -5.87 -22.96 -5.01
N ASN A 60 -4.65 -22.62 -4.60
CA ASN A 60 -4.03 -23.20 -3.40
C ASN A 60 -4.78 -22.78 -2.12
N PHE A 61 -5.19 -21.50 -2.03
CA PHE A 61 -6.05 -21.03 -0.95
C PHE A 61 -7.38 -21.79 -0.92
N GLU A 62 -8.05 -21.98 -2.05
CA GLU A 62 -9.32 -22.71 -2.11
C GLU A 62 -9.22 -24.13 -1.55
N GLN A 63 -8.09 -24.81 -1.79
CA GLN A 63 -7.79 -26.14 -1.26
C GLN A 63 -7.48 -26.11 0.24
N ALA A 64 -6.76 -25.09 0.71
CA ALA A 64 -6.41 -24.92 2.11
C ALA A 64 -7.56 -24.32 2.96
N ARG A 65 -8.58 -23.74 2.34
CA ARG A 65 -9.61 -22.89 2.96
C ARG A 65 -10.30 -23.51 4.19
N ALA A 66 -10.58 -24.81 4.16
CA ALA A 66 -11.24 -25.50 5.27
C ALA A 66 -10.29 -25.77 6.45
N ALA A 67 -8.97 -25.79 6.21
CA ALA A 67 -7.95 -25.98 7.25
C ALA A 67 -7.45 -24.67 7.85
N LEU A 68 -7.79 -23.52 7.24
CA LEU A 68 -7.46 -22.22 7.80
C LEU A 68 -8.37 -21.91 9.00
N PRO A 69 -7.83 -21.28 10.06
CA PRO A 69 -8.63 -20.89 11.21
C PRO A 69 -9.82 -20.03 10.77
N GLU A 70 -10.90 -20.09 11.54
CA GLU A 70 -11.97 -19.12 11.41
C GLU A 70 -11.42 -17.73 11.77
N GLU A 71 -11.77 -16.74 10.96
CA GLU A 71 -11.49 -15.35 11.30
C GLU A 71 -12.36 -14.95 12.49
N GLY A 72 -11.77 -14.21 13.43
CA GLY A 72 -12.47 -13.68 14.59
C GLY A 72 -13.51 -12.61 14.23
N GLU A 73 -13.99 -11.86 15.23
CA GLU A 73 -14.95 -10.76 15.02
C GLU A 73 -14.59 -9.92 13.80
N ALA A 74 -15.58 -9.71 12.93
CA ALA A 74 -15.41 -9.26 11.56
C ALA A 74 -14.79 -7.85 11.51
N ARG A 75 -13.47 -7.82 11.35
CA ARG A 75 -12.58 -6.64 11.35
C ARG A 75 -12.89 -5.74 10.14
N GLY A 76 -13.92 -4.92 10.24
CA GLY A 76 -14.35 -4.00 9.17
C GLY A 76 -15.20 -4.64 8.06
N ILE A 77 -15.68 -5.87 8.26
CA ILE A 77 -16.62 -6.56 7.36
C ILE A 77 -17.98 -6.66 8.06
N GLY A 78 -19.04 -6.06 7.51
CA GLY A 78 -20.36 -6.10 8.15
C GLY A 78 -21.32 -5.01 7.69
N THR A 79 -22.26 -4.66 8.57
CA THR A 79 -23.18 -3.54 8.34
C THR A 79 -22.49 -2.19 8.54
N PRO A 80 -23.08 -1.09 8.03
CA PRO A 80 -22.57 0.26 8.32
C PRO A 80 -22.38 0.54 9.82
N ASP A 81 -23.31 0.10 10.67
CA ASP A 81 -23.21 0.27 12.13
C ASP A 81 -22.08 -0.54 12.75
N GLN A 82 -21.89 -1.79 12.30
CA GLN A 82 -20.76 -2.61 12.73
C GLN A 82 -19.43 -1.98 12.33
N LEU A 83 -19.34 -1.44 11.11
CA LEU A 83 -18.14 -0.74 10.67
C LEU A 83 -17.90 0.55 11.45
N ARG A 84 -18.92 1.36 11.74
CA ARG A 84 -18.80 2.53 12.62
C ARG A 84 -18.23 2.16 13.98
N ASN A 85 -18.80 1.13 14.63
CA ASN A 85 -18.33 0.66 15.93
C ASN A 85 -16.86 0.21 15.87
N HIS A 86 -16.47 -0.50 14.81
CA HIS A 86 -15.08 -0.91 14.60
C HIS A 86 -14.14 0.30 14.43
N LEU A 87 -14.52 1.28 13.61
CA LEU A 87 -13.72 2.49 13.36
C LEU A 87 -13.67 3.43 14.57
N ARG A 88 -14.71 3.48 15.40
CA ARG A 88 -14.66 4.19 16.69
C ARG A 88 -13.62 3.58 17.62
N GLY A 89 -13.54 2.26 17.70
CA GLY A 89 -12.48 1.59 18.48
C GLY A 89 -11.07 1.98 18.02
N PHE A 90 -10.84 2.12 16.71
CA PHE A 90 -9.59 2.67 16.18
C PHE A 90 -9.38 4.13 16.55
N GLN A 91 -10.40 4.97 16.40
CA GLN A 91 -10.31 6.39 16.77
C GLN A 91 -10.01 6.58 18.27
N GLU A 92 -10.67 5.82 19.15
CA GLU A 92 -10.44 5.82 20.60
C GLU A 92 -9.04 5.36 20.97
N ALA A 93 -8.46 4.45 20.20
CA ALA A 93 -7.07 4.02 20.34
C ALA A 93 -6.04 5.01 19.75
N GLY A 94 -6.49 6.13 19.17
CA GLY A 94 -5.63 7.16 18.58
C GLY A 94 -5.13 6.85 17.16
N VAL A 95 -5.82 5.96 16.43
CA VAL A 95 -5.56 5.72 15.01
C VAL A 95 -6.09 6.89 14.20
N ASP A 96 -5.26 7.42 13.30
CA ASP A 96 -5.59 8.57 12.46
C ASP A 96 -6.03 8.16 11.06
N GLN A 97 -5.53 7.01 10.59
CA GLN A 97 -5.75 6.54 9.23
C GLN A 97 -6.10 5.06 9.22
N VAL A 98 -7.06 4.69 8.36
CA VAL A 98 -7.47 3.30 8.18
C VAL A 98 -7.28 2.93 6.72
N ALA A 99 -6.51 1.87 6.48
CA ALA A 99 -6.34 1.27 5.17
C ALA A 99 -7.21 0.02 5.07
N PHE A 100 -8.07 -0.02 4.06
CA PHE A 100 -9.03 -1.10 3.85
C PHE A 100 -8.48 -2.15 2.89
N ILE A 101 -8.47 -3.41 3.33
CA ILE A 101 -8.24 -4.57 2.47
C ILE A 101 -9.57 -4.96 1.84
N GLN A 102 -9.80 -4.49 0.61
CA GLN A 102 -11.02 -4.76 -0.15
C GLN A 102 -10.79 -5.65 -1.37
N GLN A 103 -9.70 -5.40 -2.12
CA GLN A 103 -9.36 -6.17 -3.31
C GLN A 103 -8.49 -7.37 -2.93
N GLY A 104 -9.09 -8.34 -2.24
CA GLY A 104 -8.47 -9.61 -1.91
C GLY A 104 -9.05 -10.74 -2.78
N GLY A 105 -8.17 -11.51 -3.43
CA GLY A 105 -8.57 -12.74 -4.11
C GLY A 105 -9.53 -12.52 -5.28
N LYS A 106 -10.69 -13.17 -5.25
CA LYS A 106 -11.74 -13.07 -6.27
C LYS A 106 -12.94 -12.20 -5.87
N ASN A 107 -12.75 -11.22 -4.97
CA ASN A 107 -13.80 -10.24 -4.69
C ASN A 107 -14.23 -9.55 -5.99
N LYS A 108 -15.54 -9.54 -6.26
CA LYS A 108 -16.08 -9.00 -7.51
C LYS A 108 -16.01 -7.47 -7.51
N HIS A 109 -15.66 -6.88 -8.65
CA HIS A 109 -15.61 -5.44 -8.84
C HIS A 109 -16.92 -4.73 -8.44
N GLU A 110 -18.07 -5.25 -8.88
CA GLU A 110 -19.40 -4.69 -8.57
C GLU A 110 -19.64 -4.56 -7.05
N HIS A 111 -19.31 -5.61 -6.29
CA HIS A 111 -19.46 -5.61 -4.84
C HIS A 111 -18.49 -4.63 -4.16
N ILE A 112 -17.30 -4.41 -4.73
CA ILE A 112 -16.32 -3.44 -4.21
C ILE A 112 -16.86 -2.02 -4.36
N CYS A 113 -17.37 -1.68 -5.55
CA CYS A 113 -17.98 -0.38 -5.80
C CYS A 113 -19.18 -0.14 -4.88
N GLU A 114 -20.10 -1.11 -4.76
CA GLU A 114 -21.27 -1.01 -3.87
C GLU A 114 -20.85 -0.75 -2.41
N ALA A 115 -19.84 -1.47 -1.90
CA ALA A 115 -19.36 -1.30 -0.54
C ALA A 115 -18.70 0.08 -0.31
N LEU A 116 -17.92 0.58 -1.29
CA LEU A 116 -17.29 1.89 -1.24
C LEU A 116 -18.33 3.03 -1.27
N GLU A 117 -19.33 2.93 -2.14
CA GLU A 117 -20.43 3.89 -2.22
C GLU A 117 -21.22 3.95 -0.92
N LEU A 118 -21.55 2.78 -0.36
CA LEU A 118 -22.27 2.68 0.90
C LEU A 118 -21.43 3.24 2.07
N PHE A 119 -20.14 2.93 2.13
CA PHE A 119 -19.23 3.51 3.11
C PHE A 119 -19.16 5.03 3.00
N ALA A 120 -19.00 5.56 1.78
CA ALA A 120 -18.90 7.00 1.55
C ALA A 120 -20.17 7.75 1.97
N ARG A 121 -21.35 7.15 1.73
CA ARG A 121 -22.64 7.75 2.08
C ARG A 121 -22.97 7.63 3.56
N GLU A 122 -22.81 6.44 4.14
CA GLU A 122 -23.35 6.13 5.47
C GLU A 122 -22.28 6.29 6.56
N VAL A 123 -21.05 5.85 6.34
CA VAL A 123 -20.05 5.69 7.41
C VAL A 123 -19.07 6.86 7.45
N LYS A 124 -18.49 7.22 6.32
CA LYS A 124 -17.44 8.25 6.22
C LYS A 124 -17.82 9.60 6.85
N PRO A 125 -19.04 10.15 6.70
CA PRO A 125 -19.37 11.48 7.21
C PRO A 125 -19.09 11.66 8.70
N GLU A 126 -19.39 10.65 9.52
CA GLU A 126 -19.16 10.65 10.98
C GLU A 126 -17.69 10.91 11.34
N PHE A 127 -16.75 10.37 10.57
CA PHE A 127 -15.32 10.46 10.86
C PHE A 127 -14.63 11.66 10.22
N SER A 128 -15.28 12.28 9.22
CA SER A 128 -14.75 13.47 8.52
C SER A 128 -15.17 14.79 9.17
N GLU A 129 -16.31 14.84 9.87
CA GLU A 129 -16.85 16.08 10.45
C GLU A 129 -15.88 16.74 11.45
N PHE A 130 -15.23 15.94 12.30
CA PHE A 130 -14.37 16.42 13.39
C PHE A 130 -12.86 16.19 13.15
N GLU A 131 -12.49 15.78 11.95
CA GLU A 131 -11.12 15.41 11.60
C GLU A 131 -10.13 16.56 11.85
N ALA A 132 -10.43 17.76 11.34
CA ALA A 132 -9.55 18.92 11.46
C ALA A 132 -9.34 19.35 12.93
N GLU A 133 -10.38 19.26 13.77
CA GLU A 133 -10.26 19.57 15.20
C GLU A 133 -9.37 18.54 15.92
N ARG A 134 -9.59 17.25 15.63
CA ARG A 134 -8.80 16.15 16.18
C ARG A 134 -7.31 16.28 15.80
N GLU A 135 -7.03 16.53 14.53
CA GLU A 135 -5.66 16.74 14.02
C GLU A 135 -4.99 17.93 14.70
N LYS A 136 -5.69 19.07 14.79
CA LYS A 136 -5.17 20.27 15.46
C LYS A 136 -4.82 19.99 16.92
N LYS A 137 -5.75 19.41 17.68
CA LYS A 137 -5.54 19.07 19.10
C LYS A 137 -4.34 18.16 19.29
N LYS A 138 -4.24 17.11 18.48
CA LYS A 138 -3.11 16.16 18.52
C LYS A 138 -1.79 16.85 18.19
N ASN A 139 -1.76 17.70 17.16
CA ASN A 139 -0.55 18.44 16.78
C ASN A 139 -0.08 19.39 17.89
N GLU A 140 -1.00 20.11 18.54
CA GLU A 140 -0.71 20.98 19.67
C GLU A 140 -0.16 20.19 20.88
N GLU A 141 -0.78 19.05 21.19
CA GLU A 141 -0.33 18.16 22.27
C GLU A 141 1.06 17.58 22.01
N LEU A 142 1.33 17.15 20.77
CA LEU A 142 2.59 16.49 20.40
C LEU A 142 3.76 17.46 20.13
N ALA A 143 3.48 18.73 19.81
CA ALA A 143 4.48 19.74 19.51
C ALA A 143 5.68 19.79 20.49
N PRO A 144 5.49 19.89 21.83
CA PRO A 144 6.62 19.94 22.76
C PRO A 144 7.45 18.64 22.81
N PHE A 145 6.83 17.50 22.53
CA PHE A 145 7.54 16.21 22.48
C PHE A 145 8.34 16.06 21.19
N ILE A 146 7.78 16.52 20.07
CA ILE A 146 8.44 16.56 18.76
C ILE A 146 9.65 17.49 18.82
N GLU A 147 9.52 18.70 19.39
CA GLU A 147 10.62 19.65 19.56
C GLU A 147 11.77 19.03 20.36
N LYS A 148 11.47 18.43 21.52
CA LYS A 148 12.47 17.72 22.34
C LYS A 148 13.11 16.55 21.59
N ALA A 149 12.36 15.85 20.74
CA ALA A 149 12.88 14.74 19.95
C ALA A 149 13.83 15.20 18.84
N LEU A 150 13.50 16.30 18.16
CA LEU A 150 14.32 16.92 17.12
C LEU A 150 15.57 17.60 17.70
N ALA A 151 15.50 18.21 18.88
CA ALA A 151 16.66 18.81 19.55
C ALA A 151 17.77 17.78 19.85
N ARG A 152 17.40 16.50 20.04
CA ARG A 152 18.35 15.40 20.23
C ARG A 152 18.93 14.85 18.92
N LYS A 153 18.41 15.28 17.76
CA LYS A 153 18.83 14.77 16.44
C LYS A 153 20.17 15.38 16.05
N LYS A 154 21.14 14.53 15.75
CA LYS A 154 22.35 14.93 15.04
C LYS A 154 22.05 15.00 13.55
N PHE A 155 21.97 16.20 12.99
CA PHE A 155 21.80 16.39 11.56
C PHE A 155 23.08 16.05 10.81
N MET A 156 22.94 15.33 9.70
CA MET A 156 24.04 15.12 8.77
C MET A 156 24.23 16.38 7.92
N LYS A 157 25.48 16.69 7.60
CA LYS A 157 25.79 17.71 6.59
C LYS A 157 25.17 17.25 5.25
N ALA A 158 24.59 18.19 4.51
CA ALA A 158 24.23 17.92 3.12
C ALA A 158 25.49 17.52 2.32
N LEU A 159 25.33 16.54 1.43
CA LEU A 159 26.39 16.17 0.49
C LEU A 159 26.70 17.37 -0.41
N THR A 160 27.98 17.59 -0.71
CA THR A 160 28.36 18.47 -1.82
C THR A 160 28.07 17.79 -3.15
N ASP A 161 28.05 18.55 -4.24
CA ASP A 161 27.77 18.01 -5.58
C ASP A 161 28.75 16.89 -5.95
N GLU A 162 30.00 16.97 -5.50
CA GLU A 162 31.03 15.94 -5.74
C GLU A 162 30.86 14.68 -4.87
N GLU A 163 30.16 14.79 -3.73
CA GLU A 163 29.87 13.66 -2.84
C GLU A 163 28.61 12.88 -3.30
N ILE A 164 27.81 13.46 -4.20
CA ILE A 164 26.63 12.81 -4.77
C ILE A 164 27.08 11.90 -5.93
N PRO A 165 26.83 10.58 -5.86
CA PRO A 165 27.22 9.68 -6.94
C PRO A 165 26.35 9.87 -8.18
N ASP A 166 26.97 9.86 -9.35
CA ASP A 166 26.24 9.76 -10.61
C ASP A 166 25.46 8.45 -10.68
N VAL A 167 24.15 8.55 -10.91
CA VAL A 167 23.31 7.39 -11.18
C VAL A 167 23.31 7.14 -12.68
N ILE A 168 24.16 6.21 -13.12
CA ILE A 168 24.28 5.86 -14.54
C ILE A 168 23.05 5.06 -14.99
N ALA A 169 22.49 5.45 -16.14
CA ALA A 169 21.36 4.74 -16.73
C ALA A 169 21.72 3.27 -17.03
N LEU A 170 20.79 2.35 -16.73
CA LEU A 170 20.99 0.89 -16.89
C LEU A 170 21.48 0.51 -18.30
N GLY A 171 20.93 1.13 -19.34
CA GLY A 171 21.36 0.85 -20.73
C GLY A 171 22.83 1.17 -20.97
N ARG A 172 23.36 2.23 -20.34
CA ARG A 172 24.78 2.61 -20.43
C ARG A 172 25.66 1.70 -19.56
N GLN A 173 25.17 1.26 -18.41
CA GLN A 173 25.87 0.26 -17.58
C GLN A 173 26.11 -1.04 -18.37
N ILE A 174 25.11 -1.52 -19.10
CA ILE A 174 25.19 -2.75 -19.91
C ILE A 174 26.19 -2.62 -21.07
N THR A 175 26.25 -1.47 -21.73
CA THR A 175 27.19 -1.23 -22.85
C THR A 175 28.64 -1.08 -22.38
N ASP A 176 28.85 -0.42 -21.24
CA ASP A 176 30.19 -0.12 -20.70
C ASP A 176 30.84 -1.36 -20.03
N GLU A 177 30.05 -2.30 -19.49
CA GLU A 177 30.51 -3.55 -18.85
C GLU A 177 30.92 -4.67 -19.85
N GLY A 178 30.95 -4.41 -21.15
CA GLY A 178 31.64 -5.29 -22.10
C GLY A 178 30.95 -6.62 -22.40
N SER A 179 29.61 -6.66 -22.49
CA SER A 179 28.95 -7.71 -23.28
C SER A 179 29.02 -7.31 -24.76
N GLY A 180 30.05 -7.80 -25.45
CA GLY A 180 30.30 -7.57 -26.87
C GLY A 180 29.25 -8.18 -27.81
N ALA A 181 27.99 -7.76 -27.71
CA ALA A 181 26.95 -8.00 -28.71
C ALA A 181 25.76 -7.06 -28.48
N VAL A 182 25.88 -5.78 -28.85
CA VAL A 182 24.71 -5.10 -29.41
C VAL A 182 24.78 -5.37 -30.91
N GLN A 183 24.24 -6.52 -31.33
CA GLN A 183 23.83 -6.66 -32.72
C GLN A 183 22.90 -5.49 -33.03
N GLU A 184 23.07 -4.87 -34.20
CA GLU A 184 22.14 -3.89 -34.73
C GLU A 184 20.76 -4.55 -34.93
N GLU A 185 20.01 -4.72 -33.85
CA GLU A 185 18.62 -5.14 -33.92
C GLU A 185 17.77 -3.95 -34.40
N PRO A 186 16.81 -4.22 -35.32
CA PRO A 186 16.06 -3.20 -36.04
C PRO A 186 15.28 -2.32 -35.07
N GLU A 187 14.96 -1.09 -35.52
CA GLU A 187 14.11 -0.11 -34.84
C GLU A 187 13.07 -0.77 -33.94
N GLN A 188 13.36 -0.83 -32.63
CA GLN A 188 12.42 -1.30 -31.64
C GLN A 188 11.36 -0.21 -31.52
N ARG A 189 10.35 -0.26 -32.39
CA ARG A 189 9.11 0.50 -32.23
C ARG A 189 8.50 0.01 -30.92
N SER A 190 8.71 0.78 -29.87
CA SER A 190 7.98 0.58 -28.62
C SER A 190 6.48 0.55 -28.97
N GLY A 191 5.73 -0.40 -28.41
CA GLY A 191 4.30 -0.54 -28.66
C GLY A 191 3.48 0.71 -28.29
N SER A 192 4.09 1.69 -27.60
CA SER A 192 3.48 2.98 -27.27
C SER A 192 3.72 4.07 -28.32
N GLY A 193 4.50 3.81 -29.38
CA GLY A 193 4.81 4.80 -30.41
C GLY A 193 5.81 5.88 -29.97
N ILE A 194 6.42 5.74 -28.79
CA ILE A 194 7.40 6.68 -28.24
C ILE A 194 8.79 6.38 -28.82
N SER A 195 9.41 7.38 -29.45
CA SER A 195 10.81 7.31 -29.91
C SER A 195 11.76 7.57 -28.75
N ILE A 196 12.60 6.57 -28.41
CA ILE A 196 13.61 6.68 -27.36
C ILE A 196 14.97 6.82 -28.06
N VAL A 197 15.61 7.97 -27.88
CA VAL A 197 16.93 8.24 -28.44
C VAL A 197 17.97 7.43 -27.66
N ARG A 198 18.79 6.62 -28.35
CA ARG A 198 19.78 5.73 -27.72
C ARG A 198 21.05 6.46 -27.27
N ASN A 199 21.34 7.61 -27.87
CA ASN A 199 22.48 8.46 -27.54
C ASN A 199 22.00 9.79 -26.94
N ASP A 200 22.83 10.39 -26.10
CA ASP A 200 22.57 11.72 -25.53
C ASP A 200 22.54 12.77 -26.66
N PRO A 201 21.37 13.35 -26.97
CA PRO A 201 21.24 14.31 -28.07
C PRO A 201 21.92 15.65 -27.78
N THR A 202 22.28 15.91 -26.52
CA THR A 202 23.01 17.13 -26.12
C THR A 202 24.52 17.03 -26.36
N ARG A 203 25.02 15.83 -26.65
CA ARG A 203 26.44 15.54 -26.91
C ARG A 203 26.76 15.37 -28.40
N ALA A 204 25.91 15.88 -29.30
CA ALA A 204 26.11 15.71 -30.73
C ALA A 204 27.34 16.49 -31.25
N ALA A 205 28.38 15.73 -31.59
CA ALA A 205 29.53 16.03 -32.48
C ALA A 205 30.37 17.28 -32.16
N GLU A 206 31.41 17.09 -31.33
CA GLU A 206 32.74 17.64 -31.66
C GLU A 206 33.42 16.78 -32.73
#